data_AF-A0ABD5FME5-F1
#
_entry.id   AF-A0ABD5FME5-F1
#
_cell.length_a   1.000
_cell.length_b   1.000
_cell.length_c   1.000
_cell.angle_alpha   90.00
_cell.angle_beta   90.00
_cell.angle_gamma   90.00
#
_symmetry.space_group_name_H-M   'P 1'
#
loop_
_entity.id
_entity.type
_entity.pdbx_description
1 polymer ?
#
loop_
_entity_poly.entity_id
_entity_poly.type
_entity_poly.pdbx_seq_one_letter_code
_entity_poly.pdbx_strand_id
1 'polypeptide(L)'
;MEKRLLMPMQLQFFSENPDGGNDTPPAEQTTPPEDKSKGEETGKTFSRDELAKIVAAETKKARASWEQEAEAKKEEAKKLAKMNAEEKLQHELEQKEAEIAELKRGQTLNEMKSEASKMLSGAGLPQDDELLGLIVSEDAEATKKAVAVITNFASQIKKENARQSTPGEGGQFSADKNTKQTVAELAAKNRIIK
;
A
#
# COMPACT_ATOMS: atom_id res chain seq x y z
N MET A 1 42.20 -11.19 -34.71
CA MET A 1 41.34 -10.62 -33.65
C MET A 1 42.00 -9.31 -33.22
N GLU A 2 41.97 -8.24 -34.02
CA GLU A 2 40.84 -7.31 -34.23
C GLU A 2 40.07 -7.00 -32.94
N LYS A 3 39.80 -5.76 -32.51
CA LYS A 3 40.20 -4.38 -32.85
C LYS A 3 39.71 -3.60 -31.61
N ARG A 4 40.54 -2.82 -30.90
CA ARG A 4 40.00 -1.94 -29.84
C ARG A 4 39.18 -0.84 -30.51
N LEU A 5 37.90 -0.80 -30.16
CA LEU A 5 36.90 0.13 -30.63
C LEU A 5 37.22 1.55 -30.10
N LEU A 6 38.11 2.26 -30.78
CA LEU A 6 38.38 3.67 -30.53
C LEU A 6 37.45 4.48 -31.44
N MET A 7 36.38 5.05 -30.88
CA MET A 7 35.48 5.96 -31.60
C MET A 7 36.29 7.14 -32.16
N PRO A 8 36.13 7.52 -33.44
CA PRO A 8 36.76 8.72 -33.98
C PRO A 8 36.10 9.97 -33.38
N MET A 9 36.87 10.75 -32.62
CA MET A 9 36.45 12.09 -32.18
C MET A 9 36.49 13.04 -33.38
N GLN A 10 35.33 13.31 -33.99
CA GLN A 10 35.19 14.41 -34.95
C GLN A 10 35.29 15.75 -34.22
N LEU A 11 36.52 16.25 -34.08
CA LEU A 11 36.77 17.65 -33.74
C LEU A 11 36.41 18.51 -34.96
N GLN A 12 35.11 18.80 -35.11
CA GLN A 12 34.64 19.79 -36.05
C GLN A 12 35.07 21.18 -35.55
N PHE A 13 36.15 21.68 -36.15
CA PHE A 13 36.47 23.11 -36.23
C PHE A 13 35.43 23.79 -37.12
N PHE A 14 34.30 24.20 -36.56
CA PHE A 14 33.40 25.14 -37.23
C PHE A 14 33.81 26.57 -36.88
N SER A 15 34.93 26.99 -37.47
CA SER A 15 35.07 28.37 -37.96
C SER A 15 34.51 28.46 -39.37
N GLU A 16 33.27 27.99 -39.58
CA GLU A 16 32.61 28.06 -40.87
C GLU A 16 31.14 28.37 -40.65
N ASN A 17 30.83 29.66 -40.56
CA ASN A 17 29.54 30.17 -40.99
C ASN A 17 29.69 30.54 -42.47
N PRO A 18 28.96 29.88 -43.39
CA PRO A 18 28.86 30.29 -44.78
C PRO A 18 27.55 31.09 -44.96
N ASP A 19 27.63 32.40 -45.21
CA ASP A 19 26.58 33.03 -46.02
C ASP A 19 27.06 34.32 -46.72
N GLY A 20 26.86 34.31 -48.04
CA GLY A 20 26.63 35.42 -48.98
C GLY A 20 27.36 36.76 -48.86
N GLY A 21 28.26 37.01 -49.82
CA GLY A 21 28.16 38.23 -50.65
C GLY A 21 29.28 39.28 -50.59
N ASN A 22 30.02 39.35 -51.69
CA ASN A 22 30.44 40.57 -52.41
C ASN A 22 31.83 41.23 -52.15
N ASP A 23 32.56 41.35 -53.28
CA ASP A 23 33.58 42.35 -53.71
C ASP A 23 34.97 42.52 -53.03
N THR A 24 35.99 42.01 -53.75
CA THR A 24 37.23 42.68 -54.28
C THR A 24 38.24 43.40 -53.33
N PRO A 25 39.60 43.27 -53.53
CA PRO A 25 40.67 43.59 -52.56
C PRO A 25 41.30 44.99 -52.81
N PRO A 26 42.23 45.54 -51.97
CA PRO A 26 43.68 45.22 -52.11
C PRO A 26 44.57 45.38 -50.84
N ALA A 27 45.83 45.02 -51.05
CA ALA A 27 47.01 45.00 -50.18
C ALA A 27 47.38 46.31 -49.46
N GLU A 28 48.13 46.18 -48.34
CA GLU A 28 49.27 47.08 -48.07
C GLU A 28 50.36 46.42 -47.18
N GLN A 29 51.60 46.66 -47.60
CA GLN A 29 52.88 46.25 -47.02
C GLN A 29 53.19 46.96 -45.70
N THR A 30 54.01 46.36 -44.83
CA THR A 30 55.38 46.86 -44.52
C THR A 30 56.05 46.04 -43.39
N THR A 31 57.33 45.70 -43.61
CA THR A 31 58.25 45.03 -42.67
C THR A 31 59.15 46.10 -41.97
N PRO A 32 60.11 45.75 -41.07
CA PRO A 32 60.28 46.26 -39.70
C PRO A 32 61.39 47.35 -39.57
N PRO A 33 61.66 47.87 -38.35
CA PRO A 33 63.01 47.67 -37.80
C PRO A 33 63.12 47.51 -36.26
N GLU A 34 64.06 46.63 -35.91
CA GLU A 34 65.02 46.58 -34.78
C GLU A 34 65.00 47.56 -33.58
N ASP A 35 65.12 46.94 -32.39
CA ASP A 35 66.19 47.11 -31.38
C ASP A 35 65.90 47.82 -30.02
N LYS A 36 66.42 47.15 -28.97
CA LYS A 36 66.71 47.52 -27.57
C LYS A 36 65.57 47.71 -26.56
N SER A 37 65.43 46.73 -25.65
CA SER A 37 66.06 46.80 -24.31
C SER A 37 65.39 45.87 -23.30
N LYS A 38 66.16 44.85 -22.87
CA LYS A 38 66.42 44.49 -21.46
C LYS A 38 65.26 44.66 -20.46
N GLY A 39 64.58 43.56 -20.15
CA GLY A 39 63.77 43.38 -18.94
C GLY A 39 64.05 41.99 -18.36
N GLU A 40 64.59 41.97 -17.16
CA GLU A 40 65.12 40.80 -16.45
C GLU A 40 64.09 39.68 -16.25
N GLU A 41 64.27 38.54 -16.93
CA GLU A 41 63.77 37.27 -16.42
C GLU A 41 64.64 36.87 -15.21
N THR A 42 64.15 37.18 -14.01
CA THR A 42 64.65 36.57 -12.78
C THR A 42 64.18 35.12 -12.72
N GLY A 43 64.84 34.26 -13.52
CA GLY A 43 64.71 32.82 -13.43
C GLY A 43 65.18 32.35 -12.06
N LYS A 44 64.25 32.15 -11.12
CA LYS A 44 64.53 31.50 -9.83
C LYS A 44 64.99 30.07 -10.10
N THR A 45 66.29 29.82 -10.06
CA THR A 45 66.86 28.47 -10.15
C THR A 45 66.63 27.78 -8.81
N PHE A 46 65.50 27.08 -8.65
CA PHE A 46 65.25 26.25 -7.48
C PHE A 46 66.24 25.08 -7.46
N SER A 47 66.88 24.83 -6.31
CA SER A 47 67.74 23.65 -6.16
C SER A 47 66.89 22.37 -6.27
N ARG A 48 67.48 21.29 -6.80
CA ARG A 48 66.78 19.98 -6.93
C ARG A 48 66.18 19.51 -5.60
N ASP A 49 66.82 19.86 -4.48
CA ASP A 49 66.36 19.55 -3.12
C ASP A 49 65.13 20.37 -2.69
N GLU A 50 65.01 21.62 -3.13
CA GLU A 50 63.83 22.46 -2.85
C GLU A 50 62.62 21.97 -3.66
N LEU A 51 62.83 21.63 -4.93
CA LEU A 51 61.79 21.02 -5.77
C LEU A 51 61.34 19.67 -5.20
N ALA A 52 62.28 18.84 -4.71
CA ALA A 52 61.93 17.56 -4.08
C ALA A 52 61.09 17.75 -2.81
N LYS A 53 61.38 18.77 -1.98
CA LYS A 53 60.59 19.11 -0.79
C LYS A 53 59.19 19.61 -1.15
N ILE A 54 59.07 20.46 -2.17
CA ILE A 54 57.79 20.98 -2.64
C ILE A 54 56.93 19.84 -3.21
N VAL A 55 57.50 18.98 -4.05
CA VAL A 55 56.81 17.80 -4.60
C VAL A 55 56.42 16.82 -3.49
N ALA A 56 57.27 16.59 -2.49
CA ALA A 56 56.92 15.76 -1.34
C ALA A 56 55.78 16.35 -0.50
N ALA A 57 55.75 17.68 -0.32
CA ALA A 57 54.67 18.36 0.37
C ALA A 57 53.35 18.28 -0.41
N GLU A 58 53.40 18.53 -1.72
CA GLU A 58 52.22 18.48 -2.59
C GLU A 58 51.68 17.05 -2.72
N THR A 59 52.54 16.05 -2.85
CA THR A 59 52.12 14.64 -2.89
C THR A 59 51.55 14.16 -1.56
N LYS A 60 52.08 14.63 -0.42
CA LYS A 60 51.47 14.35 0.90
C LYS A 60 50.09 15.00 1.01
N LYS A 61 49.94 16.24 0.54
CA LYS A 61 48.66 16.95 0.52
C LYS A 61 47.64 16.25 -0.41
N ALA A 62 48.06 15.85 -1.60
CA ALA A 62 47.25 15.11 -2.56
C ALA A 62 46.83 13.72 -2.02
N ARG A 63 47.75 13.01 -1.35
CA ARG A 63 47.40 11.75 -0.67
C ARG A 63 46.43 11.96 0.48
N ALA A 64 46.65 12.98 1.29
CA ALA A 64 45.74 13.32 2.39
C ALA A 64 44.34 13.69 1.88
N SER A 65 44.23 14.47 0.80
CA SER A 65 42.93 14.77 0.18
C SER A 65 42.27 13.54 -0.42
N TRP A 66 43.03 12.67 -1.10
CA TRP A 66 42.48 11.42 -1.64
C TRP A 66 42.05 10.44 -0.56
N GLU A 67 42.77 10.34 0.54
CA GLU A 67 42.41 9.49 1.67
C GLU A 67 41.16 10.01 2.39
N GLN A 68 41.04 11.33 2.56
CA GLN A 68 39.82 11.95 3.08
C GLN A 68 38.62 11.73 2.15
N GLU A 69 38.78 11.90 0.83
CA GLU A 69 37.70 11.62 -0.13
C GLU A 69 37.32 10.14 -0.16
N ALA A 70 38.31 9.24 -0.05
CA ALA A 70 38.06 7.80 0.00
C ALA A 70 37.31 7.40 1.27
N GLU A 71 37.67 7.97 2.42
CA GLU A 71 36.99 7.67 3.68
C GLU A 71 35.58 8.28 3.72
N ALA A 72 35.40 9.51 3.25
CA ALA A 72 34.07 10.13 3.11
C ALA A 72 33.14 9.29 2.22
N LYS A 73 33.64 8.80 1.07
CA LYS A 73 32.87 7.90 0.20
C LYS A 73 32.51 6.58 0.88
N LYS A 74 33.40 6.00 1.71
CA LYS A 74 33.09 4.78 2.46
C LYS A 74 32.06 5.05 3.56
N GLU A 75 32.15 6.16 4.27
CA GLU A 75 31.18 6.50 5.32
C GLU A 75 29.79 6.78 4.75
N GLU A 76 29.71 7.50 3.63
CA GLU A 76 28.44 7.70 2.91
C GLU A 76 27.86 6.37 2.43
N ALA A 77 28.67 5.50 1.83
CA ALA A 77 28.22 4.18 1.40
C ALA A 77 27.75 3.29 2.58
N LYS A 78 28.46 3.33 3.72
CA LYS A 78 28.06 2.61 4.94
C LYS A 78 26.76 3.17 5.52
N LYS A 79 26.59 4.49 5.53
CA LYS A 79 25.36 5.14 6.01
C LYS A 79 24.17 4.82 5.12
N LEU A 80 24.37 4.83 3.80
CA LEU A 80 23.36 4.42 2.82
C LEU A 80 22.99 2.94 2.96
N ALA A 81 23.98 2.06 3.11
CA ALA A 81 23.74 0.63 3.31
C ALA A 81 23.01 0.35 4.63
N LYS A 82 23.37 1.06 5.71
CA LYS A 82 22.72 0.95 7.02
C LYS A 82 21.26 1.43 6.96
N MET A 83 21.01 2.58 6.33
CA MET A 83 19.65 3.09 6.14
C MET A 83 18.80 2.11 5.32
N ASN A 84 19.34 1.57 4.23
CA ASN A 84 18.62 0.60 3.40
C ASN A 84 18.31 -0.71 4.15
N ALA A 85 19.22 -1.16 5.02
CA ALA A 85 19.00 -2.35 5.85
C ALA A 85 17.97 -2.10 6.95
N GLU A 86 18.02 -0.95 7.62
CA GLU A 86 17.06 -0.56 8.66
C GLU A 86 15.66 -0.34 8.08
N GLU A 87 15.53 0.32 6.93
CA GLU A 87 14.25 0.52 6.24
C GLU A 87 13.62 -0.81 5.82
N LYS A 88 14.41 -1.74 5.27
CA LYS A 88 13.93 -3.09 4.92
C LYS A 88 13.43 -3.85 6.15
N LEU A 89 14.18 -3.77 7.26
CA LEU A 89 13.81 -4.44 8.49
C LEU A 89 12.55 -3.82 9.10
N GLN A 90 12.44 -2.49 9.12
CA GLN A 90 11.22 -1.81 9.57
C GLN A 90 10.01 -2.19 8.73
N HIS A 91 10.14 -2.22 7.41
CA HIS A 91 9.05 -2.63 6.53
C HIS A 91 8.67 -4.10 6.72
N GLU A 92 9.65 -5.00 6.91
CA GLU A 92 9.36 -6.40 7.24
C GLU A 92 8.64 -6.53 8.60
N LEU A 93 9.07 -5.77 9.62
CA LEU A 93 8.39 -5.72 10.90
C LEU A 93 6.97 -5.15 10.79
N GLU A 94 6.78 -4.06 10.06
CA GLU A 94 5.46 -3.46 9.85
C GLU A 94 4.52 -4.42 9.10
N GLN A 95 5.02 -5.14 8.09
CA GLN A 95 4.26 -6.19 7.43
C GLN A 95 3.87 -7.31 8.38
N LYS A 96 4.79 -7.76 9.24
CA LYS A 96 4.53 -8.80 10.23
C LYS A 96 3.55 -8.33 11.30
N GLU A 97 3.67 -7.09 11.77
CA GLU A 97 2.75 -6.49 12.72
C GLU A 97 1.35 -6.34 12.12
N ALA A 98 1.25 -5.93 10.85
CA ALA A 98 -0.02 -5.86 10.13
C ALA A 98 -0.65 -7.26 9.97
N GLU A 99 0.13 -8.28 9.63
CA GLU A 99 -0.33 -9.67 9.54
C GLU A 99 -0.85 -10.17 10.90
N ILE A 100 -0.11 -9.91 11.99
CA ILE A 100 -0.52 -10.26 13.35
C ILE A 100 -1.79 -9.51 13.75
N ALA A 101 -1.89 -8.22 13.43
CA ALA A 101 -3.05 -7.40 13.74
C ALA A 101 -4.30 -7.91 13.01
N GLU A 102 -4.19 -8.25 11.73
CA GLU A 102 -5.28 -8.79 10.94
C GLU A 102 -5.70 -10.18 11.43
N LEU A 103 -4.75 -11.06 11.75
CA LEU A 103 -5.04 -12.37 12.34
C LEU A 103 -5.77 -12.23 13.69
N LYS A 104 -5.28 -11.33 14.55
CA LYS A 104 -5.90 -11.06 15.85
C LYS A 104 -7.31 -10.49 15.68
N ARG A 105 -7.50 -9.56 14.73
CA ARG A 105 -8.82 -9.01 14.39
C ARG A 105 -9.77 -10.10 13.90
N GLY A 106 -9.32 -10.98 13.02
CA GLY A 106 -10.08 -12.13 12.54
C GLY A 106 -10.48 -13.10 13.66
N GLN A 107 -9.57 -13.37 14.61
CA GLN A 107 -9.86 -14.17 15.79
C GLN A 107 -10.95 -13.52 16.66
N THR A 108 -10.80 -12.24 17.02
CA THR A 108 -11.80 -11.51 17.81
C THR A 108 -13.17 -11.52 17.13
N LEU A 109 -13.22 -11.27 15.81
CA LEU A 109 -14.46 -11.35 15.06
C LEU A 109 -15.08 -12.75 15.07
N ASN A 110 -14.28 -13.81 14.93
CA ASN A 110 -14.78 -15.19 14.99
C ASN A 110 -15.28 -15.57 16.39
N GLU A 111 -14.60 -15.14 17.45
CA GLU A 111 -15.05 -15.34 18.83
C GLU A 111 -16.39 -14.63 19.07
N MET A 112 -16.51 -13.38 18.63
CA MET A 112 -17.78 -12.63 18.72
C MET A 112 -18.89 -13.23 17.85
N LYS A 113 -18.57 -13.79 16.68
CA LYS A 113 -19.53 -14.56 15.86
C LYS A 113 -20.04 -15.78 16.61
N SER A 114 -19.15 -16.52 17.25
CA SER A 114 -19.51 -17.69 18.07
C SER A 114 -20.39 -17.30 19.26
N GLU A 115 -20.09 -16.18 19.92
CA GLU A 115 -20.91 -15.68 21.03
C GLU A 115 -22.29 -15.19 20.57
N ALA A 116 -22.34 -14.37 19.51
CA ALA A 116 -23.60 -13.92 18.91
C ALA A 116 -24.45 -15.13 18.46
N SER A 117 -23.83 -16.12 17.82
CA SER A 117 -24.47 -17.38 17.44
C SER A 117 -25.12 -18.07 18.65
N LYS A 118 -24.41 -18.21 19.76
CA LYS A 118 -24.96 -18.78 20.99
C LYS A 118 -26.15 -17.97 21.53
N MET A 119 -26.07 -16.64 21.49
CA MET A 119 -27.16 -15.77 21.94
C MET A 119 -28.41 -15.91 21.06
N LEU A 120 -28.27 -15.92 19.73
CA LEU A 120 -29.40 -16.13 18.82
C LEU A 120 -29.98 -17.55 18.93
N SER A 121 -29.12 -18.55 19.07
CA SER A 121 -29.53 -19.94 19.30
C SER A 121 -30.35 -20.08 20.57
N GLY A 122 -29.92 -19.43 21.66
CA GLY A 122 -30.65 -19.39 22.92
C GLY A 122 -32.03 -18.72 22.81
N ALA A 123 -32.18 -17.77 21.89
CA ALA A 123 -33.47 -17.16 21.55
C ALA A 123 -34.34 -18.03 20.63
N GLY A 124 -33.84 -19.19 20.18
CA GLY A 124 -34.57 -20.10 19.29
C GLY A 124 -34.73 -19.58 17.86
N LEU A 125 -33.82 -18.70 17.42
CA LEU A 125 -33.83 -18.15 16.07
C LEU A 125 -32.91 -18.96 15.15
N PRO A 126 -33.33 -19.22 13.89
CA PRO A 126 -32.42 -19.76 12.89
C PRO A 126 -31.30 -18.76 12.64
N GLN A 127 -30.08 -19.28 12.52
CA GLN A 127 -28.87 -18.49 12.34
C GLN A 127 -28.15 -18.98 11.08
N ASP A 128 -27.82 -18.03 10.21
CA ASP A 128 -27.00 -18.25 9.04
C ASP A 128 -25.67 -17.49 9.22
N ASP A 129 -24.58 -18.03 8.68
CA ASP A 129 -23.25 -17.39 8.77
C ASP A 129 -23.24 -16.00 8.12
N GLU A 130 -24.06 -15.78 7.09
CA GLU A 130 -24.23 -14.45 6.47
C GLU A 130 -24.88 -13.45 7.44
N LEU A 131 -25.89 -13.88 8.19
CA LEU A 131 -26.56 -13.04 9.19
C LEU A 131 -25.58 -12.71 10.34
N LEU A 132 -24.81 -13.69 10.81
CA LEU A 132 -23.78 -13.47 11.82
C LEU A 132 -22.69 -12.53 11.33
N GLY A 133 -22.30 -12.61 10.05
CA GLY A 133 -21.36 -11.69 9.41
C GLY A 133 -21.86 -10.24 9.36
N LEU A 134 -23.17 -10.02 9.24
CA LEU A 134 -23.78 -8.69 9.25
C LEU A 134 -23.94 -8.11 10.67
N ILE A 135 -24.22 -8.97 11.65
CA ILE A 135 -24.47 -8.57 13.04
C ILE A 135 -23.17 -8.28 13.78
N VAL A 136 -22.12 -9.06 13.50
CA VAL A 136 -20.88 -9.03 14.28
C VAL A 136 -19.96 -7.95 13.75
N SER A 137 -19.69 -6.98 14.61
CA SER A 137 -18.77 -5.88 14.37
C SER A 137 -17.57 -5.99 15.32
N GLU A 138 -16.49 -5.25 15.06
CA GLU A 138 -15.33 -5.19 15.97
C GLU A 138 -15.68 -4.70 17.39
N ASP A 139 -16.77 -3.94 17.52
CA ASP A 139 -17.30 -3.53 18.80
C ASP A 139 -18.28 -4.57 19.35
N ALA A 140 -17.94 -5.09 20.54
CA ALA A 140 -18.76 -6.04 21.27
C ALA A 140 -20.13 -5.46 21.66
N GLU A 141 -20.18 -4.16 22.00
CA GLU A 141 -21.44 -3.51 22.40
C GLU A 141 -22.37 -3.30 21.21
N ALA A 142 -21.84 -2.94 20.03
CA ALA A 142 -22.59 -2.92 18.79
C ALA A 142 -23.18 -4.30 18.45
N THR A 143 -22.38 -5.37 18.57
CA THR A 143 -22.81 -6.75 18.30
C THR A 143 -23.96 -7.16 19.22
N LYS A 144 -23.86 -6.94 20.54
CA LYS A 144 -24.94 -7.26 21.49
C LYS A 144 -26.23 -6.48 21.21
N LYS A 145 -26.13 -5.19 20.88
CA LYS A 145 -27.29 -4.36 20.53
C LYS A 145 -27.98 -4.89 19.27
N ALA A 146 -27.21 -5.24 18.25
CA ALA A 146 -27.74 -5.83 17.01
C ALA A 146 -28.47 -7.15 17.28
N VAL A 147 -27.87 -8.06 18.07
CA VAL A 147 -28.52 -9.31 18.49
C VAL A 147 -29.83 -9.05 19.25
N ALA A 148 -29.85 -8.08 20.17
CA ALA A 148 -31.04 -7.73 20.94
C ALA A 148 -32.17 -7.18 20.06
N VAL A 149 -31.84 -6.30 19.09
CA VAL A 149 -32.82 -5.75 18.14
C VAL A 149 -33.45 -6.85 17.30
N ILE A 150 -32.64 -7.77 16.78
CA ILE A 150 -33.12 -8.89 15.96
C ILE A 150 -34.00 -9.84 16.78
N THR A 151 -33.57 -10.12 18.01
CA THR A 151 -34.35 -10.98 18.92
C THR A 151 -35.72 -10.38 19.23
N ASN A 152 -35.78 -9.07 19.46
CA ASN A 152 -37.04 -8.37 19.68
C ASN A 152 -37.92 -8.35 18.42
N PHE A 153 -37.32 -8.06 17.26
CA PHE A 153 -38.03 -8.06 15.99
C PHE A 153 -38.63 -9.44 15.65
N ALA A 154 -37.85 -10.51 15.80
CA ALA A 154 -38.34 -11.86 15.60
C ALA A 154 -39.44 -12.25 16.60
N SER A 155 -39.35 -11.77 17.85
CA SER A 155 -40.41 -11.95 18.84
C SER A 155 -41.70 -11.23 18.46
N GLN A 156 -41.60 -10.04 17.83
CA GLN A 156 -42.76 -9.32 17.31
C GLN A 156 -43.39 -10.04 16.12
N ILE A 157 -42.59 -10.50 15.15
CA ILE A 157 -43.08 -11.31 14.02
C ILE A 157 -43.78 -12.56 14.53
N LYS A 158 -43.20 -13.25 15.52
CA LYS A 158 -43.82 -14.45 16.09
C LYS A 158 -45.16 -14.13 16.76
N LYS A 159 -45.27 -12.99 17.45
CA LYS A 159 -46.55 -12.51 18.02
C LYS A 159 -47.56 -12.13 16.94
N GLU A 160 -47.12 -11.49 15.86
CA GLU A 160 -47.97 -11.12 14.73
C GLU A 160 -48.47 -12.36 13.98
N ASN A 161 -47.59 -13.32 13.67
CA ASN A 161 -47.99 -14.60 13.06
C ASN A 161 -48.86 -15.45 13.99
N ALA A 162 -48.66 -15.38 15.31
CA ALA A 162 -49.51 -16.06 16.28
C ALA A 162 -50.88 -15.39 16.46
N ARG A 163 -51.03 -14.13 16.02
CA ARG A 163 -52.36 -13.52 15.85
C ARG A 163 -52.97 -14.14 14.60
N GLN A 164 -53.56 -15.32 14.80
CA GLN A 164 -54.49 -15.91 13.86
C GLN A 164 -55.47 -14.81 13.45
N SER A 165 -55.64 -14.57 12.14
CA SER A 165 -56.69 -13.67 11.65
C SER A 165 -57.95 -14.04 12.41
N THR A 166 -58.53 -13.07 13.13
CA THR A 166 -59.84 -13.29 13.74
C THR A 166 -60.72 -13.84 12.63
N PRO A 167 -61.42 -14.98 12.84
CA PRO A 167 -62.37 -15.48 11.86
C PRO A 167 -63.22 -14.29 11.42
N GLY A 168 -63.31 -14.05 10.10
CA GLY A 168 -63.98 -12.86 9.59
C GLY A 168 -65.32 -12.66 10.28
N GLU A 169 -65.62 -11.43 10.67
CA GLU A 169 -66.90 -11.09 11.31
C GLU A 169 -68.01 -11.54 10.35
N GLY A 170 -68.67 -12.67 10.66
CA GLY A 170 -69.54 -13.39 9.73
C GLY A 170 -68.97 -14.69 9.15
N GLY A 171 -68.04 -15.36 9.84
CA GLY A 171 -67.57 -16.71 9.50
C GLY A 171 -68.75 -17.65 9.30
N GLN A 172 -69.10 -17.90 8.03
CA GLN A 172 -70.15 -18.81 7.65
C GLN A 172 -69.66 -20.22 7.95
N PHE A 173 -69.94 -20.67 9.17
CA PHE A 173 -69.85 -22.08 9.52
C PHE A 173 -70.91 -22.79 8.68
N SER A 174 -70.53 -23.23 7.49
CA SER A 174 -71.31 -24.18 6.72
C SER A 174 -71.29 -25.50 7.48
N ALA A 175 -72.16 -25.60 8.47
CA ALA A 175 -72.56 -26.87 9.03
C ALA A 175 -73.13 -27.67 7.87
N ASP A 176 -72.32 -28.60 7.37
CA ASP A 176 -72.76 -29.65 6.46
C ASP A 176 -74.08 -30.20 7.02
N LYS A 177 -75.19 -30.03 6.29
CA LYS A 177 -76.56 -30.29 6.78
C LYS A 177 -76.83 -31.78 7.07
N ASN A 178 -75.79 -32.61 7.14
CA ASN A 178 -75.86 -34.04 7.36
C ASN A 178 -75.51 -34.48 8.79
N THR A 179 -75.20 -33.55 9.70
CA THR A 179 -74.81 -33.88 11.09
C THR A 179 -75.83 -33.50 12.16
N LYS A 180 -77.03 -33.01 11.78
CA LYS A 180 -78.16 -32.89 12.71
C LYS A 180 -78.91 -34.22 12.86
N GLN A 181 -78.21 -35.32 13.07
CA GLN A 181 -78.88 -36.52 13.57
C GLN A 181 -79.21 -36.28 15.04
N THR A 182 -80.49 -36.42 15.38
CA THR A 182 -80.93 -36.27 16.76
C THR A 182 -80.29 -37.36 17.62
N VAL A 183 -80.08 -37.11 18.92
CA VAL A 183 -79.49 -38.10 19.83
C VAL A 183 -80.29 -39.42 19.82
N ALA A 184 -81.60 -39.32 19.60
CA ALA A 184 -82.48 -40.47 19.40
C ALA A 184 -82.13 -41.30 18.15
N GLU A 185 -81.81 -40.66 17.02
CA GLU A 185 -81.38 -41.36 15.80
C GLU A 185 -80.01 -42.01 15.94
N LEU A 186 -79.06 -41.35 16.62
CA LEU A 186 -77.77 -41.97 16.93
C LEU A 186 -77.92 -43.18 17.86
N ALA A 187 -78.78 -43.10 18.86
CA ALA A 187 -79.05 -44.21 19.78
C ALA A 187 -79.73 -45.39 19.07
N ALA A 188 -80.67 -45.12 18.16
CA ALA A 188 -81.31 -46.16 17.37
C ALA A 188 -80.33 -46.84 16.39
N LYS A 189 -79.44 -46.06 15.76
CA LYS A 189 -78.44 -46.58 14.82
C LYS A 189 -77.39 -47.47 15.49
N ASN A 190 -77.05 -47.17 16.75
CA ASN A 190 -76.05 -47.91 17.53
C ASN A 190 -76.67 -48.95 18.48
N ARG A 191 -77.97 -49.24 18.37
CA ARG A 191 -78.65 -50.26 19.18
C ARG A 191 -78.32 -51.66 18.65
N ILE A 192 -77.52 -52.40 19.40
CA ILE A 192 -76.99 -53.73 19.03
C ILE A 192 -78.04 -54.85 19.17
N ILE A 193 -79.11 -54.63 19.92
CA ILE A 193 -80.17 -55.62 20.16
C ILE A 193 -81.47 -55.07 19.59
N LYS A 194 -82.00 -55.69 18.52
CA LYS A 194 -83.30 -55.33 17.94
C LYS A 194 -84.41 -55.95 18.76
#